data_AF-A0A946UC42-F1
#
_entry.id   AF-A0A946UC42-F1
#
_cell.length_a   1.000
_cell.length_b   1.000
_cell.length_c   1.000
_cell.angle_alpha   90.00
_cell.angle_beta   90.00
_cell.angle_gamma   90.00
#
_symmetry.space_group_name_H-M   'P 1'
#
loop_
_entity.id
_entity.type
_entity.pdbx_description
1 polymer ?
#
loop_
_entity_poly.entity_id
_entity_poly.type
_entity_poly.pdbx_seq_one_letter_code
_entity_poly.pdbx_strand_id
1 'polypeptide(L)'
;MKRILIALLATLITPFVLAAGPQGGPPGGTLSDAEADTLAFMREEEKLARDVYLVLLDEWGDFVFANIAHSESRHMATMLTQLDRYRLDDPVPSDAIGDFSDPALTALFLEQTERGRASREEAFHVGAYVEELDIRDLRNAIAGTDETPLVKAYDNLLIGAHNHLRAFVAHIEALGTEYRAQVLDQADVDSILGVGGPPSGQGFQINPGLTDAWFDPNTNGQGFFISVYGDLQMVFLAWFTFDTERPPEDVSADLGDPGHRWLTAQGPYFGAQAELEVTLTAGGVFESSTPGAVNELYGSIVLQFENCNAGTVIFDLPDIGRVGAIPIQRIAPDHAAHCQQLNEASR
;
A
#
# COMPACT_ATOMS: atom_id res chain seq x y z
N MET A 1 -47.71 3.10 81.49
CA MET A 1 -46.30 2.65 81.35
C MET A 1 -46.21 1.47 80.40
N LYS A 2 -45.70 1.68 79.17
CA LYS A 2 -44.86 0.74 78.42
C LYS A 2 -44.43 1.43 77.11
N ARG A 3 -43.15 1.79 77.06
CA ARG A 3 -42.45 2.27 75.86
C ARG A 3 -42.24 1.07 74.94
N ILE A 4 -42.51 1.20 73.64
CA ILE A 4 -42.03 0.24 72.64
C ILE A 4 -41.34 1.01 71.52
N LEU A 5 -40.13 0.53 71.27
CA LEU A 5 -39.04 0.97 70.41
C LEU A 5 -39.46 1.04 68.94
N ILE A 6 -39.12 2.13 68.25
CA ILE A 6 -39.10 2.20 66.79
C ILE A 6 -37.76 1.59 66.35
N ALA A 7 -37.81 0.42 65.70
CA ALA A 7 -36.64 -0.18 65.07
C ALA A 7 -36.45 0.46 63.68
N LEU A 8 -35.35 1.21 63.51
CA LEU A 8 -34.87 1.60 62.18
C LEU A 8 -34.33 0.36 61.48
N LEU A 9 -34.98 -0.04 60.39
CA LEU A 9 -34.48 -1.07 59.48
C LEU A 9 -33.46 -0.41 58.53
N ALA A 10 -32.16 -0.61 58.79
CA ALA A 10 -31.10 -0.21 57.87
C ALA A 10 -31.06 -1.22 56.71
N THR A 11 -31.47 -0.81 55.51
CA THR A 11 -31.29 -1.59 54.29
C THR A 11 -29.81 -1.61 53.91
N LEU A 12 -29.14 -2.75 54.09
CA LEU A 12 -27.83 -3.02 53.49
C LEU A 12 -27.98 -3.09 51.96
N ILE A 13 -27.47 -2.08 51.28
CA ILE A 13 -27.22 -2.13 49.84
C ILE A 13 -25.94 -2.93 49.65
N THR A 14 -26.05 -4.19 49.27
CA THR A 14 -24.91 -4.97 48.76
C THR A 14 -24.52 -4.41 47.40
N PRO A 15 -23.26 -3.99 47.16
CA PRO A 15 -22.83 -3.60 45.83
C PRO A 15 -22.88 -4.85 44.95
N PHE A 16 -23.66 -4.76 43.87
CA PHE A 16 -23.66 -5.76 42.82
C PHE A 16 -22.32 -5.61 42.07
N VAL A 17 -21.32 -6.39 42.46
CA VAL A 17 -20.10 -6.54 41.68
C VAL A 17 -20.49 -7.35 40.45
N LEU A 18 -20.62 -6.68 39.30
CA LEU A 18 -20.57 -7.35 38.01
C LEU A 18 -19.21 -8.04 37.92
N ALA A 19 -19.18 -9.34 38.17
CA ALA A 19 -18.06 -10.16 37.74
C ALA A 19 -18.03 -10.07 36.22
N ALA A 20 -17.02 -9.37 35.67
CA ALA A 20 -16.68 -9.48 34.27
C ALA A 20 -16.49 -10.99 34.00
N GLY A 21 -17.29 -11.53 33.08
CA GLY A 21 -17.04 -12.87 32.55
C GLY A 21 -15.62 -12.93 31.98
N PRO A 22 -15.04 -14.13 31.81
CA PRO A 22 -13.73 -14.24 31.19
C PRO A 22 -13.78 -13.51 29.85
N GLN A 23 -13.00 -12.43 29.74
CA GLN A 23 -12.75 -11.77 28.47
C GLN A 23 -12.23 -12.86 27.53
N GLY A 24 -12.97 -13.15 26.47
CA GLY A 24 -12.49 -14.04 25.42
C GLY A 24 -11.09 -13.58 25.01
N GLY A 25 -10.17 -14.53 24.86
CA GLY A 25 -8.83 -14.23 24.36
C GLY A 25 -8.91 -13.45 23.04
N PRO A 26 -7.89 -12.63 22.73
CA PRO A 26 -7.89 -11.83 21.50
C PRO A 26 -8.20 -12.71 20.27
N PRO A 27 -8.92 -12.18 19.27
CA PRO A 27 -9.41 -12.95 18.12
C PRO A 27 -8.32 -13.42 17.14
N GLY A 28 -7.08 -13.61 17.59
CA GLY A 28 -5.95 -14.07 16.80
C GLY A 28 -4.82 -14.65 17.63
N GLY A 29 -5.10 -15.43 18.68
CA GLY A 29 -4.00 -16.03 19.49
C GLY A 29 -3.34 -15.06 20.47
N THR A 30 -2.31 -15.51 21.19
CA THR A 30 -1.48 -14.67 22.07
C THR A 30 -0.09 -14.62 21.45
N LEU A 31 0.40 -13.43 21.12
CA LEU A 31 1.74 -13.28 20.54
C LEU A 31 2.82 -13.78 21.49
N SER A 32 3.86 -14.36 20.92
CA SER A 32 5.14 -14.49 21.61
C SER A 32 5.79 -13.11 21.84
N ASP A 33 6.71 -13.03 22.79
CA ASP A 33 7.47 -11.79 23.04
C ASP A 33 8.20 -11.33 21.76
N ALA A 34 8.73 -12.26 20.96
CA ALA A 34 9.41 -11.96 19.71
C ALA A 34 8.48 -11.35 18.65
N GLU A 35 7.25 -11.85 18.52
CA GLU A 35 6.26 -11.29 17.59
C GLU A 35 5.77 -9.92 18.06
N ALA A 36 5.59 -9.73 19.37
CA ALA A 36 5.22 -8.44 19.95
C ALA A 36 6.32 -7.39 19.73
N ASP A 37 7.58 -7.76 19.97
CA ASP A 37 8.74 -6.89 19.72
C ASP A 37 8.89 -6.55 18.24
N THR A 38 8.70 -7.54 17.35
CA THR A 38 8.75 -7.33 15.90
C THR A 38 7.63 -6.39 15.43
N LEU A 39 6.39 -6.57 15.90
CA LEU A 39 5.28 -5.69 15.54
C LEU A 39 5.50 -4.26 16.03
N ALA A 40 6.05 -4.09 17.24
CA ALA A 40 6.41 -2.77 17.75
C ALA A 40 7.53 -2.13 16.91
N PHE A 41 8.54 -2.91 16.52
CA PHE A 41 9.62 -2.44 15.65
C PHE A 41 9.09 -2.00 14.27
N MET A 42 8.30 -2.84 13.58
CA MET A 42 7.72 -2.49 12.28
C MET A 42 6.89 -1.21 12.35
N ARG A 43 6.13 -1.00 13.43
CA ARG A 43 5.36 0.24 13.64
C ARG A 43 6.25 1.49 13.63
N GLU A 44 7.44 1.45 14.24
CA GLU A 44 8.39 2.57 14.21
C GLU A 44 9.23 2.64 12.93
N GLU A 45 9.47 1.51 12.25
CA GLU A 45 10.17 1.46 10.96
C GLU A 45 9.36 2.13 9.84
N GLU A 46 8.05 1.88 9.75
CA GLU A 46 7.16 2.61 8.83
C GLU A 46 7.15 4.12 9.11
N LYS A 47 7.26 4.50 10.40
CA LYS A 47 7.41 5.90 10.80
C LYS A 47 8.74 6.47 10.35
N LEU A 48 9.83 5.70 10.44
CA LEU A 48 11.14 6.09 9.95
C LEU A 48 11.08 6.42 8.46
N ALA A 49 10.50 5.53 7.65
CA ALA A 49 10.35 5.74 6.21
C ALA A 49 9.55 7.02 5.91
N ARG A 50 8.36 7.16 6.51
CA ARG A 50 7.54 8.38 6.39
C ARG A 50 8.32 9.65 6.73
N ASP A 51 8.97 9.66 7.90
CA ASP A 51 9.61 10.85 8.44
C ASP A 51 10.85 11.24 7.61
N VAL A 52 11.64 10.27 7.13
CA VAL A 52 12.73 10.51 6.18
C VAL A 52 12.19 11.15 4.90
N TYR A 53 11.11 10.63 4.34
CA TYR A 53 10.52 11.16 3.10
C TYR A 53 9.92 12.55 3.28
N LEU A 54 9.29 12.85 4.42
CA LEU A 54 8.82 14.20 4.71
C LEU A 54 9.97 15.21 4.80
N VAL A 55 11.12 14.82 5.37
CA VAL A 55 12.32 15.66 5.42
C VAL A 55 12.88 15.90 4.02
N LEU A 56 12.99 14.86 3.20
CA LEU A 56 13.55 14.97 1.85
C LEU A 56 12.60 15.66 0.88
N LEU A 57 11.29 15.58 1.11
CA LEU A 57 10.29 16.38 0.42
C LEU A 57 10.48 17.88 0.69
N ASP A 58 10.67 18.28 1.95
CA ASP A 58 10.91 19.69 2.32
C ASP A 58 12.21 20.22 1.70
N GLU A 59 13.25 19.38 1.61
CA GLU A 59 14.54 19.76 1.02
C GLU A 59 14.48 19.88 -0.51
N TRP A 60 13.89 18.89 -1.21
CA TRP A 60 14.03 18.77 -2.67
C TRP A 60 12.75 19.09 -3.46
N GLY A 61 11.57 19.03 -2.83
CA GLY A 61 10.28 19.29 -3.47
C GLY A 61 9.82 18.21 -4.46
N ASP A 62 10.47 17.05 -4.45
CA ASP A 62 10.15 15.93 -5.34
C ASP A 62 8.88 15.18 -4.89
N PHE A 63 7.88 15.11 -5.76
CA PHE A 63 6.58 14.51 -5.45
C PHE A 63 6.64 13.02 -5.09
N VAL A 64 7.68 12.29 -5.52
CA VAL A 64 7.86 10.89 -5.13
C VAL A 64 7.93 10.74 -3.60
N PHE A 65 8.63 11.64 -2.91
CA PHE A 65 8.69 11.63 -1.45
C PHE A 65 7.33 11.93 -0.81
N ALA A 66 6.57 12.87 -1.37
CA ALA A 66 5.22 13.18 -0.87
C ALA A 66 4.27 11.99 -1.00
N ASN A 67 4.29 11.34 -2.17
CA ASN A 67 3.40 10.23 -2.49
C ASN A 67 3.74 9.00 -1.64
N ILE A 68 5.02 8.67 -1.50
CA ILE A 68 5.45 7.52 -0.70
C ILE A 68 5.26 7.79 0.79
N ALA A 69 5.56 8.99 1.32
CA ALA A 69 5.24 9.34 2.72
C ALA A 69 3.74 9.19 3.07
N HIS A 70 2.85 9.44 2.09
CA HIS A 70 1.43 9.18 2.27
C HIS A 70 1.10 7.68 2.34
N SER A 71 1.80 6.85 1.55
CA SER A 71 1.77 5.38 1.64
C SER A 71 2.22 4.91 3.02
N GLU A 72 3.39 5.37 3.49
CA GLU A 72 3.94 4.99 4.79
C GLU A 72 3.03 5.37 5.95
N SER A 73 2.31 6.49 5.83
CA SER A 73 1.30 6.86 6.83
C SER A 73 0.17 5.82 6.94
N ARG A 74 -0.17 5.15 5.84
CA ARG A 74 -1.16 4.05 5.82
C ARG A 74 -0.57 2.73 6.30
N HIS A 75 0.70 2.45 5.99
CA HIS A 75 1.42 1.30 6.54
C HIS A 75 1.52 1.39 8.06
N MET A 76 1.94 2.55 8.58
CA MET A 76 1.88 2.90 9.99
C MET A 76 0.51 2.61 10.62
N ALA A 77 -0.59 3.06 10.00
CA ALA A 77 -1.94 2.81 10.51
C ALA A 77 -2.33 1.32 10.49
N THR A 78 -1.81 0.57 9.52
CA THR A 78 -1.98 -0.89 9.44
C THR A 78 -1.30 -1.58 10.61
N MET A 79 -0.06 -1.20 10.96
CA MET A 79 0.65 -1.72 12.13
C MET A 79 -0.05 -1.36 13.46
N LEU A 80 -0.55 -0.13 13.59
CA LEU A 80 -1.34 0.28 14.75
C LEU A 80 -2.60 -0.58 14.93
N THR A 81 -3.29 -0.90 13.83
CA THR A 81 -4.46 -1.79 13.86
C THR A 81 -4.11 -3.19 14.39
N GLN A 82 -2.90 -3.70 14.11
CA GLN A 82 -2.45 -4.96 14.66
C GLN A 82 -2.06 -4.82 16.14
N LEU A 83 -1.38 -3.75 16.55
CA LEU A 83 -1.09 -3.48 17.97
C LEU A 83 -2.38 -3.47 18.81
N ASP A 84 -3.42 -2.78 18.32
CA ASP A 84 -4.75 -2.76 18.95
C ASP A 84 -5.40 -4.15 19.02
N ARG A 85 -5.30 -4.94 17.93
CA ARG A 85 -5.82 -6.33 17.88
C ARG A 85 -5.22 -7.21 18.96
N TYR A 86 -3.92 -7.07 19.19
CA TYR A 86 -3.16 -7.84 20.16
C TYR A 86 -3.05 -7.18 21.54
N ARG A 87 -3.65 -5.98 21.70
CA ARG A 87 -3.67 -5.18 22.94
C ARG A 87 -2.26 -4.82 23.43
N LEU A 88 -1.39 -4.46 22.50
CA LEU A 88 -0.06 -3.91 22.77
C LEU A 88 -0.12 -2.39 22.80
N ASP A 89 0.73 -1.76 23.60
CA ASP A 89 0.87 -0.30 23.63
C ASP A 89 1.56 0.18 22.34
N ASP A 90 1.17 1.35 21.80
CA ASP A 90 1.85 1.95 20.64
C ASP A 90 3.26 2.43 21.04
N PRO A 91 4.34 1.94 20.39
CA PRO A 91 5.70 2.36 20.70
C PRO A 91 6.01 3.78 20.23
N VAL A 92 5.22 4.35 19.32
CA VAL A 92 5.47 5.70 18.78
C VAL A 92 5.25 6.76 19.88
N PRO A 93 6.30 7.47 20.34
CA PRO A 93 6.18 8.39 21.47
C PRO A 93 5.38 9.65 21.13
N SER A 94 5.52 10.14 19.90
CA SER A 94 4.73 11.21 19.33
C SER A 94 4.76 11.17 17.80
N ASP A 95 3.84 11.90 17.16
CA ASP A 95 3.82 12.06 15.70
C ASP A 95 4.84 13.10 15.20
N ALA A 96 5.72 13.60 16.06
CA ALA A 96 6.78 14.52 15.64
C ALA A 96 7.80 13.80 14.75
N ILE A 97 8.22 14.47 13.68
CA ILE A 97 9.24 13.98 12.75
C ILE A 97 10.54 13.71 13.52
N GLY A 98 11.06 12.49 13.40
CA GLY A 98 12.34 12.11 14.00
C GLY A 98 12.26 11.67 15.46
N ASP A 99 11.06 11.62 16.07
CA ASP A 99 10.86 11.18 17.46
C ASP A 99 10.56 9.66 17.49
N PHE A 100 11.50 8.86 18.00
CA PHE A 100 11.39 7.40 18.08
C PHE A 100 11.72 6.91 19.50
N SER A 101 11.05 5.85 19.92
CA SER A 101 11.39 5.13 21.16
C SER A 101 12.64 4.27 20.97
N ASP A 102 12.82 3.66 19.80
CA ASP A 102 14.03 2.91 19.46
C ASP A 102 15.22 3.86 19.12
N PRO A 103 16.32 3.81 19.90
CA PRO A 103 17.51 4.62 19.63
C PRO A 103 18.23 4.25 18.33
N ALA A 104 18.10 3.02 17.83
CA ALA A 104 18.66 2.61 16.55
C ALA A 104 17.92 3.28 15.38
N LEU A 105 16.58 3.35 15.44
CA LEU A 105 15.78 4.08 14.44
C LEU A 105 16.03 5.59 14.50
N THR A 106 16.22 6.15 15.70
CA THR A 106 16.66 7.55 15.84
C THR A 106 18.00 7.80 15.14
N ALA A 107 19.00 6.92 15.34
CA ALA A 107 20.30 7.05 14.71
C ALA A 107 20.20 6.91 13.19
N LEU A 108 19.41 5.95 12.71
CA LEU A 108 19.20 5.71 11.29
C LEU A 108 18.50 6.90 10.61
N PHE A 109 17.47 7.47 11.23
CA PHE A 109 16.80 8.68 10.76
C PHE A 109 17.79 9.83 10.55
N LEU A 110 18.64 10.09 11.55
CA LEU A 110 19.62 11.17 11.48
C LEU A 110 20.66 10.91 10.37
N GLU A 111 21.14 9.67 10.24
CA GLU A 111 22.10 9.30 9.21
C GLU A 111 21.51 9.46 7.80
N GLN A 112 20.31 8.91 7.57
CA GLN A 112 19.71 8.91 6.24
C GLN A 112 19.24 10.32 5.83
N THR A 113 18.73 11.13 6.75
CA THR A 113 18.36 12.52 6.43
C THR A 113 19.58 13.39 6.13
N GLU A 114 20.69 13.23 6.84
CA GLU A 114 21.94 13.92 6.52
C GLU A 114 22.48 13.49 5.15
N ARG A 115 22.49 12.17 4.87
CA ARG A 115 22.91 11.64 3.58
C ARG A 115 22.04 12.17 2.44
N GLY A 116 20.71 12.14 2.59
CA GLY A 116 19.78 12.57 1.56
C GLY A 116 19.77 14.09 1.32
N ARG A 117 20.23 14.89 2.27
CA ARG A 117 20.44 16.34 2.08
C ARG A 117 21.71 16.66 1.28
N ALA A 118 22.62 15.70 1.08
CA ALA A 118 23.86 15.94 0.36
C ALA A 118 23.63 16.26 -1.13
N SER A 119 22.66 15.60 -1.76
CA SER A 119 22.22 15.88 -3.12
C SER A 119 20.87 15.22 -3.43
N ARG A 120 20.18 15.72 -4.45
CA ARG A 120 18.92 15.11 -4.94
C ARG A 120 19.09 13.65 -5.36
N GLU A 121 20.25 13.31 -5.93
CA GLU A 121 20.58 11.91 -6.28
C GLU A 121 20.71 11.05 -5.02
N GLU A 122 21.47 11.51 -4.01
CA GLU A 122 21.57 10.81 -2.72
C GLU A 122 20.22 10.70 -2.01
N ALA A 123 19.32 11.66 -2.16
CA ALA A 123 17.97 11.59 -1.61
C ALA A 123 17.19 10.39 -2.18
N PHE A 124 17.27 10.14 -3.50
CA PHE A 124 16.64 8.96 -4.10
C PHE A 124 17.34 7.66 -3.69
N HIS A 125 18.67 7.66 -3.54
CA HIS A 125 19.39 6.52 -2.99
C HIS A 125 19.02 6.23 -1.53
N VAL A 126 18.77 7.26 -0.72
CA VAL A 126 18.24 7.10 0.64
C VAL A 126 16.84 6.48 0.61
N GLY A 127 15.97 6.94 -0.28
CA GLY A 127 14.67 6.30 -0.53
C GLY A 127 14.81 4.81 -0.80
N ALA A 128 15.58 4.45 -1.83
CA ALA A 128 15.80 3.06 -2.19
C ALA A 128 16.48 2.23 -1.07
N TYR A 129 17.37 2.84 -0.27
CA TYR A 129 18.00 2.18 0.88
C TYR A 129 16.97 1.82 1.96
N VAL A 130 16.08 2.75 2.29
CA VAL A 130 15.02 2.54 3.30
C VAL A 130 14.06 1.45 2.84
N GLU A 131 13.67 1.43 1.57
CA GLU A 131 12.80 0.38 1.04
C GLU A 131 13.47 -1.01 1.04
N GLU A 132 14.75 -1.10 0.70
CA GLU A 132 15.47 -2.37 0.80
C GLU A 132 15.62 -2.88 2.24
N LEU A 133 15.77 -1.95 3.20
CA LEU A 133 15.78 -2.27 4.62
C LEU A 133 14.43 -2.84 5.05
N ASP A 134 13.34 -2.15 4.72
CA ASP A 134 11.98 -2.54 5.04
C ASP A 134 11.60 -3.90 4.41
N ILE A 135 11.94 -4.12 3.13
CA ILE A 135 11.75 -5.42 2.45
C ILE A 135 12.45 -6.55 3.21
N ARG A 136 13.69 -6.33 3.67
CA ARG A 136 14.44 -7.35 4.42
C ARG A 136 13.74 -7.66 5.74
N ASP A 137 13.32 -6.63 6.46
CA ASP A 137 12.82 -6.77 7.82
C ASP A 137 11.37 -7.29 7.83
N LEU A 138 10.53 -6.90 6.86
CA LEU A 138 9.23 -7.53 6.57
C LEU A 138 9.34 -9.02 6.23
N ARG A 139 10.29 -9.41 5.39
CA ARG A 139 10.50 -10.84 5.07
C ARG A 139 10.92 -11.64 6.31
N ASN A 140 11.72 -11.05 7.19
CA ASN A 140 12.07 -11.65 8.47
C ASN A 140 10.84 -11.74 9.40
N ALA A 141 10.02 -10.69 9.46
CA ALA A 141 8.80 -10.66 10.25
C ALA A 141 7.79 -11.73 9.80
N ILE A 142 7.56 -11.86 8.49
CA ILE A 142 6.70 -12.89 7.89
C ILE A 142 7.20 -14.30 8.23
N ALA A 143 8.51 -14.54 8.14
CA ALA A 143 9.10 -15.84 8.48
C ALA A 143 9.06 -16.13 10.00
N GLY A 144 8.93 -15.11 10.84
CA GLY A 144 8.99 -15.18 12.29
C GLY A 144 7.67 -15.40 13.01
N THR A 145 6.54 -15.38 12.30
CA THR A 145 5.19 -15.50 12.88
C THR A 145 4.35 -16.57 12.19
N ASP A 146 3.47 -17.22 12.94
CA ASP A 146 2.39 -18.07 12.39
C ASP A 146 1.01 -17.40 12.48
N GLU A 147 0.95 -16.17 12.98
CA GLU A 147 -0.28 -15.42 13.15
C GLU A 147 -0.75 -14.86 11.81
N THR A 148 -1.77 -15.50 11.24
CA THR A 148 -2.34 -15.13 9.93
C THR A 148 -2.67 -13.63 9.79
N PRO A 149 -3.21 -12.93 10.82
CA PRO A 149 -3.42 -11.49 10.73
C PRO A 149 -2.14 -10.67 10.54
N LEU A 150 -1.03 -11.08 11.18
CA LEU A 150 0.27 -10.41 11.03
C LEU A 150 0.89 -10.71 9.67
N VAL A 151 0.90 -11.98 9.24
CA VAL A 151 1.40 -12.36 7.91
C VAL A 151 0.73 -11.54 6.81
N LYS A 152 -0.61 -11.43 6.84
CA LYS A 152 -1.35 -10.62 5.87
C LYS A 152 -0.99 -9.13 5.92
N ALA A 153 -0.78 -8.59 7.12
CA ALA A 153 -0.40 -7.19 7.27
C ALA A 153 1.01 -6.95 6.72
N TYR A 154 1.97 -7.82 7.02
CA TYR A 154 3.34 -7.70 6.53
C TYR A 154 3.46 -7.96 5.03
N ASP A 155 2.75 -8.94 4.47
CA ASP A 155 2.72 -9.18 3.01
C ASP A 155 2.19 -7.93 2.26
N ASN A 156 1.19 -7.26 2.84
CA ASN A 156 0.63 -6.04 2.29
C ASN A 156 1.63 -4.88 2.27
N LEU A 157 2.39 -4.68 3.35
CA LEU A 157 3.47 -3.70 3.43
C LEU A 157 4.61 -4.04 2.46
N LEU A 158 4.97 -5.32 2.35
CA LEU A 158 6.05 -5.80 1.46
C LEU A 158 5.75 -5.50 -0.01
N ILE A 159 4.49 -5.55 -0.41
CA ILE A 159 4.06 -5.13 -1.74
C ILE A 159 4.26 -3.63 -1.93
N GLY A 160 3.93 -2.81 -0.93
CA GLY A 160 4.20 -1.38 -0.91
C GLY A 160 5.68 -1.09 -1.10
N ALA A 161 6.53 -1.65 -0.25
CA ALA A 161 7.98 -1.45 -0.26
C ALA A 161 8.64 -1.85 -1.59
N HIS A 162 8.18 -2.95 -2.23
CA HIS A 162 8.63 -3.29 -3.58
C HIS A 162 8.28 -2.21 -4.62
N ASN A 163 7.09 -1.61 -4.56
CA ASN A 163 6.68 -0.56 -5.48
C ASN A 163 7.45 0.75 -5.23
N HIS A 164 7.69 1.08 -3.97
CA HIS A 164 8.48 2.24 -3.57
C HIS A 164 9.93 2.11 -4.02
N LEU A 165 10.54 0.93 -3.87
CA LEU A 165 11.88 0.65 -4.38
C LEU A 165 11.95 0.88 -5.90
N ARG A 166 10.98 0.35 -6.67
CA ARG A 166 10.90 0.61 -8.12
C ARG A 166 10.82 2.10 -8.44
N ALA A 167 10.00 2.84 -7.70
CA ALA A 167 9.84 4.27 -7.90
C ALA A 167 11.17 5.02 -7.67
N PHE A 168 11.85 4.79 -6.54
CA PHE A 168 13.13 5.45 -6.27
C PHE A 168 14.22 5.06 -7.28
N VAL A 169 14.31 3.78 -7.65
CA VAL A 169 15.28 3.32 -8.66
C VAL A 169 15.02 3.98 -10.01
N ALA A 170 13.76 4.08 -10.46
CA ALA A 170 13.42 4.77 -11.70
C ALA A 170 13.87 6.25 -11.69
N HIS A 171 13.74 6.93 -10.54
CA HIS A 171 14.24 8.29 -10.37
C HIS A 171 15.78 8.38 -10.45
N ILE A 172 16.51 7.42 -9.86
CA ILE A 172 17.97 7.34 -9.94
C ILE A 172 18.43 7.12 -11.38
N GLU A 173 17.82 6.17 -12.08
CA GLU A 173 18.15 5.85 -13.47
C GLU A 173 17.85 7.00 -14.44
N ALA A 174 16.82 7.79 -14.16
CA ALA A 174 16.53 8.99 -14.94
C ALA A 174 17.55 10.12 -14.76
N LEU A 175 18.34 10.11 -13.68
CA LEU A 175 19.52 10.97 -13.55
C LEU A 175 20.72 10.46 -14.35
N GLY A 176 20.60 9.28 -14.98
CA GLY A 176 21.67 8.62 -15.73
C GLY A 176 22.57 7.73 -14.87
N THR A 177 22.15 7.43 -13.64
CA THR A 177 22.91 6.61 -12.68
C THR A 177 22.34 5.19 -12.63
N GLU A 178 23.21 4.18 -12.75
CA GLU A 178 22.81 2.77 -12.54
C GLU A 178 22.59 2.52 -11.04
N TYR A 179 21.42 1.99 -10.68
CA TYR A 179 21.17 1.60 -9.29
C TYR A 179 21.92 0.33 -8.91
N ARG A 180 22.46 0.30 -7.69
CA ARG A 180 23.06 -0.89 -7.08
C ARG A 180 22.41 -1.14 -5.74
N ALA A 181 22.10 -2.40 -5.46
CA ALA A 181 21.52 -2.82 -4.20
C ALA A 181 22.41 -2.37 -3.03
N GLN A 182 21.78 -1.87 -1.97
CA GLN A 182 22.48 -1.29 -0.82
C GLN A 182 22.38 -2.15 0.44
N VAL A 183 21.30 -2.91 0.58
CA VAL A 183 21.00 -3.78 1.73
C VAL A 183 20.73 -5.22 1.28
N LEU A 184 19.91 -5.40 0.25
CA LEU A 184 19.56 -6.71 -0.31
C LEU A 184 20.66 -7.22 -1.26
N ASP A 185 20.58 -8.50 -1.60
CA ASP A 185 21.42 -9.07 -2.67
C ASP A 185 21.01 -8.47 -4.03
N GLN A 186 22.00 -8.15 -4.88
CA GLN A 186 21.73 -7.53 -6.18
C GLN A 186 20.75 -8.32 -7.04
N ALA A 187 20.85 -9.66 -7.07
CA ALA A 187 19.96 -10.50 -7.86
C ALA A 187 18.50 -10.45 -7.40
N ASP A 188 18.28 -10.20 -6.11
CA ASP A 188 16.95 -10.05 -5.52
C ASP A 188 16.35 -8.69 -5.91
N VAL A 189 17.13 -7.61 -5.81
CA VAL A 189 16.75 -6.29 -6.34
C VAL A 189 16.44 -6.35 -7.83
N ASP A 190 17.28 -7.00 -8.64
CA ASP A 190 17.04 -7.15 -10.08
C ASP A 190 15.70 -7.86 -10.37
N SER A 191 15.34 -8.85 -9.54
CA SER A 191 14.06 -9.55 -9.60
C SER A 191 12.89 -8.63 -9.23
N ILE A 192 13.03 -7.82 -8.17
CA ILE A 192 12.01 -6.86 -7.74
C ILE A 192 11.77 -5.83 -8.84
N LEU A 193 12.85 -5.29 -9.41
CA LEU A 193 12.81 -4.26 -10.46
C LEU A 193 12.31 -4.79 -11.82
N GLY A 194 12.23 -6.11 -12.00
CA GLY A 194 11.81 -6.71 -13.27
C GLY A 194 12.83 -6.50 -14.39
N VAL A 195 14.11 -6.27 -14.06
CA VAL A 195 15.21 -6.12 -15.02
C VAL A 195 15.38 -7.46 -15.77
N GLY A 196 14.76 -7.53 -16.95
CA GLY A 196 14.55 -8.76 -17.73
C GLY A 196 13.30 -8.73 -18.62
N GLY A 197 12.36 -7.81 -18.37
CA GLY A 197 11.27 -7.48 -19.29
C GLY A 197 11.75 -6.66 -20.51
N PRO A 198 11.03 -6.70 -21.66
CA PRO A 198 11.42 -5.92 -22.83
C PRO A 198 11.47 -4.42 -22.49
N PRO A 199 12.52 -3.70 -22.89
CA PRO A 199 12.60 -2.26 -22.68
C PRO A 199 11.59 -1.60 -23.62
N SER A 200 10.44 -1.19 -23.10
CA SER A 200 9.38 -0.65 -23.94
C SER A 200 8.95 0.72 -23.45
N GLY A 201 9.46 1.75 -24.14
CA GLY A 201 9.11 3.15 -23.87
C GLY A 201 10.30 4.10 -23.71
N GLN A 202 11.51 3.80 -24.22
CA GLN A 202 12.62 4.77 -24.17
C GLN A 202 12.19 6.12 -24.79
N GLY A 203 12.12 7.16 -23.95
CA GLY A 203 11.66 8.50 -24.33
C GLY A 203 10.14 8.70 -24.37
N PHE A 204 9.34 7.73 -23.91
CA PHE A 204 7.91 7.89 -23.65
C PHE A 204 7.69 8.31 -22.18
N GLN A 205 6.62 9.07 -21.95
CA GLN A 205 6.25 9.66 -20.67
C GLN A 205 4.73 9.61 -20.56
N ILE A 206 4.23 9.05 -19.46
CA ILE A 206 2.82 9.08 -19.09
C ILE A 206 2.38 10.54 -18.99
N ASN A 207 1.21 10.84 -19.54
CA ASN A 207 0.64 12.18 -19.59
C ASN A 207 -0.89 12.12 -19.62
N PRO A 208 -1.61 13.23 -19.36
CA PRO A 208 -3.08 13.27 -19.34
C PRO A 208 -3.77 12.70 -20.57
N GLY A 209 -3.12 12.71 -21.75
CA GLY A 209 -3.64 12.14 -22.97
C GLY A 209 -3.83 10.62 -22.93
N LEU A 210 -3.26 9.90 -21.95
CA LEU A 210 -3.50 8.48 -21.70
C LEU A 210 -4.83 8.17 -21.01
N THR A 211 -5.53 9.19 -20.51
CA THR A 211 -6.83 9.03 -19.86
C THR A 211 -7.86 8.50 -20.85
N ASP A 212 -8.30 7.25 -20.65
CA ASP A 212 -9.19 6.53 -21.57
C ASP A 212 -9.64 5.17 -21.04
N ALA A 213 -10.43 4.45 -21.84
CA ALA A 213 -10.72 3.04 -21.70
C ALA A 213 -9.70 2.16 -22.46
N TRP A 214 -9.25 1.10 -21.80
CA TRP A 214 -8.20 0.19 -22.26
C TRP A 214 -8.64 -1.26 -22.08
N PHE A 215 -8.21 -2.17 -22.95
CA PHE A 215 -8.57 -3.58 -22.87
C PHE A 215 -7.55 -4.50 -23.57
N ASP A 216 -7.59 -5.79 -23.24
CA ASP A 216 -6.94 -6.85 -24.02
C ASP A 216 -7.96 -7.47 -25.01
N PRO A 217 -7.71 -7.44 -26.33
CA PRO A 217 -8.56 -8.07 -27.33
C PRO A 217 -8.74 -9.58 -27.15
N ASN A 218 -7.77 -10.27 -26.54
CA ASN A 218 -7.82 -11.72 -26.35
C ASN A 218 -8.77 -12.12 -25.21
N THR A 219 -9.03 -11.21 -24.28
CA THR A 219 -9.97 -11.41 -23.17
C THR A 219 -11.05 -10.33 -23.19
N ASN A 220 -11.68 -10.12 -24.35
CA ASN A 220 -12.72 -9.10 -24.51
C ASN A 220 -13.89 -9.31 -23.51
N GLY A 221 -14.39 -8.21 -22.94
CA GLY A 221 -15.44 -8.20 -21.91
C GLY A 221 -14.97 -7.73 -20.53
N GLN A 222 -13.66 -7.70 -20.30
CA GLN A 222 -13.00 -7.04 -19.16
C GLN A 222 -12.09 -5.90 -19.66
N GLY A 223 -11.74 -4.98 -18.78
CA GLY A 223 -10.86 -3.87 -19.15
C GLY A 223 -10.68 -2.84 -18.06
N PHE A 224 -10.04 -1.75 -18.43
CA PHE A 224 -9.53 -0.74 -17.52
C PHE A 224 -10.02 0.64 -17.94
N PHE A 225 -10.44 1.46 -16.97
CA PHE A 225 -10.45 2.90 -17.14
C PHE A 225 -9.23 3.46 -16.45
N ILE A 226 -8.40 4.18 -17.19
CA ILE A 226 -7.18 4.82 -16.68
C ILE A 226 -7.39 6.32 -16.71
N SER A 227 -7.11 7.00 -15.61
CA SER A 227 -7.16 8.45 -15.47
C SER A 227 -5.81 8.95 -15.00
N VAL A 228 -5.19 9.85 -15.77
CA VAL A 228 -3.86 10.40 -15.48
C VAL A 228 -4.02 11.85 -15.01
N TYR A 229 -3.66 12.10 -13.76
CA TYR A 229 -3.67 13.41 -13.14
C TYR A 229 -2.29 14.06 -13.27
N GLY A 230 -2.09 14.81 -14.36
CA GLY A 230 -0.83 15.45 -14.72
C GLY A 230 -0.21 16.25 -13.56
N ASP A 231 -0.97 17.18 -13.01
CA ASP A 231 -0.52 18.10 -11.96
C ASP A 231 -0.19 17.40 -10.63
N LEU A 232 -0.82 16.26 -10.36
CA LEU A 232 -0.59 15.48 -9.14
C LEU A 232 0.49 14.40 -9.32
N GLN A 233 0.93 14.15 -10.56
CA GLN A 233 1.74 12.98 -10.92
C GLN A 233 1.16 11.65 -10.44
N MET A 234 -0.18 11.51 -10.52
CA MET A 234 -0.91 10.31 -10.07
C MET A 234 -1.69 9.67 -11.21
N VAL A 235 -1.90 8.37 -11.12
CA VAL A 235 -2.84 7.61 -11.94
C VAL A 235 -3.90 6.98 -11.03
N PHE A 236 -5.14 7.02 -11.50
CA PHE A 236 -6.21 6.17 -11.00
C PHE A 236 -6.60 5.18 -12.10
N LEU A 237 -6.83 3.94 -11.70
CA LEU A 237 -7.24 2.85 -12.57
C LEU A 237 -8.46 2.17 -11.94
N ALA A 238 -9.50 1.93 -12.74
CA ALA A 238 -10.60 1.05 -12.38
C ALA A 238 -10.59 -0.16 -13.32
N TRP A 239 -10.44 -1.35 -12.76
CA TRP A 239 -10.45 -2.62 -13.49
C TRP A 239 -11.81 -3.29 -13.35
N PHE A 240 -12.50 -3.46 -14.47
CA PHE A 240 -13.75 -4.20 -14.58
C PHE A 240 -13.45 -5.60 -15.09
N THR A 241 -13.80 -6.61 -14.30
CA THR A 241 -13.40 -8.00 -14.53
C THR A 241 -14.45 -8.98 -13.98
N PHE A 242 -14.08 -10.26 -13.88
CA PHE A 242 -14.90 -11.34 -13.39
C PHE A 242 -14.18 -12.08 -12.26
N ASP A 243 -14.92 -12.87 -11.50
CA ASP A 243 -14.33 -13.82 -10.56
C ASP A 243 -13.46 -14.85 -11.30
N THR A 244 -12.55 -15.47 -10.56
CA THR A 244 -11.61 -16.49 -11.03
C THR A 244 -12.31 -17.78 -11.49
N GLU A 245 -13.52 -18.03 -10.99
CA GLU A 245 -14.39 -19.12 -11.39
C GLU A 245 -15.82 -18.60 -11.61
N ARG A 246 -16.56 -19.25 -12.52
CA ARG A 246 -17.99 -18.89 -12.69
C ARG A 246 -18.75 -19.26 -11.42
N PRO A 247 -19.66 -18.38 -10.96
CA PRO A 247 -20.56 -18.75 -9.87
C PRO A 247 -21.41 -19.97 -10.28
N PRO A 248 -21.80 -20.83 -9.32
CA PRO A 248 -22.76 -21.91 -9.56
C PRO A 248 -24.06 -21.39 -10.19
N GLU A 249 -24.73 -22.23 -11.00
CA GLU A 249 -25.94 -21.83 -11.75
C GLU A 249 -27.13 -21.42 -10.86
N ASP A 250 -27.13 -21.84 -9.59
CA ASP A 250 -28.15 -21.50 -8.61
C ASP A 250 -27.89 -20.16 -7.89
N VAL A 251 -26.75 -19.53 -8.12
CA VAL A 251 -26.45 -18.19 -7.62
C VAL A 251 -27.00 -17.14 -8.59
N SER A 252 -27.85 -16.25 -8.08
CA SER A 252 -28.41 -15.13 -8.83
C SER A 252 -28.13 -13.80 -8.13
N ALA A 253 -27.97 -12.73 -8.90
CA ALA A 253 -27.94 -11.37 -8.40
C ALA A 253 -29.20 -10.61 -8.86
N ASP A 254 -29.72 -9.72 -8.01
CA ASP A 254 -30.85 -8.86 -8.37
C ASP A 254 -30.49 -7.85 -9.48
N LEU A 255 -29.19 -7.48 -9.56
CA LEU A 255 -28.64 -6.59 -10.57
C LEU A 255 -27.27 -7.11 -11.05
N GLY A 256 -27.12 -7.28 -12.37
CA GLY A 256 -25.88 -7.75 -12.98
C GLY A 256 -25.67 -9.28 -12.89
N ASP A 257 -24.50 -9.73 -13.32
CA ASP A 257 -24.08 -11.13 -13.17
C ASP A 257 -23.35 -11.30 -11.81
N PRO A 258 -23.64 -12.37 -11.04
CA PRO A 258 -23.03 -12.59 -9.72
C PRO A 258 -21.50 -12.78 -9.76
N GLY A 259 -20.93 -13.08 -10.92
CA GLY A 259 -19.49 -13.21 -11.15
C GLY A 259 -18.79 -11.90 -11.50
N HIS A 260 -19.49 -10.78 -11.70
CA HIS A 260 -18.84 -9.49 -11.99
C HIS A 260 -18.00 -9.00 -10.82
N ARG A 261 -16.79 -8.53 -11.09
CA ARG A 261 -15.86 -7.95 -10.11
C ARG A 261 -15.35 -6.61 -10.62
N TRP A 262 -14.99 -5.75 -9.68
CA TRP A 262 -14.24 -4.55 -9.98
C TRP A 262 -13.19 -4.32 -8.90
N LEU A 263 -12.08 -3.73 -9.31
CA LEU A 263 -10.97 -3.32 -8.46
C LEU A 263 -10.62 -1.90 -8.83
N THR A 264 -10.15 -1.11 -7.88
CA THR A 264 -9.54 0.19 -8.17
C THR A 264 -8.10 0.16 -7.75
N ALA A 265 -7.24 0.85 -8.50
CA ALA A 265 -5.86 1.03 -8.13
C ALA A 265 -5.47 2.49 -8.30
N GLN A 266 -4.56 2.98 -7.47
CA GLN A 266 -4.04 4.33 -7.61
C GLN A 266 -2.60 4.42 -7.13
N GLY A 267 -1.86 5.36 -7.69
CA GLY A 267 -0.49 5.59 -7.27
C GLY A 267 0.26 6.52 -8.23
N PRO A 268 1.52 6.83 -7.90
CA PRO A 268 2.33 7.75 -8.67
C PRO A 268 2.71 7.18 -10.04
N TYR A 269 3.06 8.07 -10.96
CA TYR A 269 3.71 7.69 -12.21
C TYR A 269 4.99 8.47 -12.44
N PHE A 270 5.95 7.79 -13.06
CA PHE A 270 7.21 8.37 -13.48
C PHE A 270 7.65 7.76 -14.81
N GLY A 271 8.06 8.61 -15.74
CA GLY A 271 8.41 8.14 -17.07
C GLY A 271 7.24 7.45 -17.75
N ALA A 272 7.50 6.28 -18.32
CA ALA A 272 6.50 5.45 -18.98
C ALA A 272 5.74 4.51 -18.03
N GLN A 273 6.00 4.60 -16.71
CA GLN A 273 5.56 3.63 -15.72
C GLN A 273 4.71 4.28 -14.63
N ALA A 274 3.68 3.57 -14.15
CA ALA A 274 2.93 3.93 -12.94
C ALA A 274 2.87 2.75 -11.98
N GLU A 275 3.11 3.02 -10.71
CA GLU A 275 3.10 2.03 -9.62
C GLU A 275 1.84 2.28 -8.79
N LEU A 276 0.90 1.33 -8.80
CA LEU A 276 -0.42 1.49 -8.23
C LEU A 276 -0.68 0.47 -7.14
N GLU A 277 -1.28 0.92 -6.04
CA GLU A 277 -1.84 0.05 -5.01
C GLU A 277 -3.27 -0.33 -5.37
N VAL A 278 -3.59 -1.62 -5.36
CA VAL A 278 -4.94 -2.14 -5.62
C VAL A 278 -5.75 -2.11 -4.33
N THR A 279 -6.94 -1.51 -4.38
CA THR A 279 -7.94 -1.51 -3.33
C THR A 279 -9.15 -2.32 -3.76
N LEU A 280 -9.58 -3.26 -2.92
CA LEU A 280 -10.85 -3.97 -3.03
C LEU A 280 -11.89 -3.32 -2.14
N THR A 281 -12.96 -2.81 -2.74
CA THR A 281 -14.10 -2.26 -2.01
C THR A 281 -15.23 -3.29 -1.94
N ALA A 282 -15.68 -3.64 -0.74
CA ALA A 282 -16.69 -4.67 -0.51
C ALA A 282 -17.72 -4.28 0.58
N GLY A 283 -18.78 -5.07 0.71
CA GLY A 283 -19.75 -4.97 1.81
C GLY A 283 -20.83 -3.89 1.68
N GLY A 284 -20.78 -3.04 0.65
CA GLY A 284 -21.82 -2.06 0.36
C GLY A 284 -23.10 -2.67 -0.21
N VAL A 285 -24.20 -1.90 -0.17
CA VAL A 285 -25.48 -2.24 -0.82
C VAL A 285 -25.77 -1.23 -1.92
N PHE A 286 -26.34 -1.70 -3.03
CA PHE A 286 -26.67 -0.87 -4.20
C PHE A 286 -27.50 0.36 -3.81
N GLU A 287 -27.01 1.56 -4.15
CA GLU A 287 -27.63 2.86 -3.86
C GLU A 287 -27.99 3.07 -2.36
N SER A 288 -27.17 2.52 -1.44
CA SER A 288 -27.35 2.66 0.00
C SER A 288 -26.06 3.02 0.71
N SER A 289 -26.15 3.88 1.73
CA SER A 289 -25.03 4.17 2.64
C SER A 289 -24.94 3.18 3.80
N THR A 290 -25.87 2.22 3.91
CA THR A 290 -25.88 1.22 5.00
C THR A 290 -26.27 -0.17 4.49
N PRO A 291 -25.50 -1.22 4.80
CA PRO A 291 -24.15 -1.17 5.38
C PRO A 291 -23.17 -0.38 4.50
N GLY A 292 -22.21 0.30 5.13
CA GLY A 292 -21.18 1.04 4.43
C GLY A 292 -20.17 0.09 3.78
N ALA A 293 -19.57 0.52 2.67
CA ALA A 293 -18.50 -0.24 2.04
C ALA A 293 -17.20 -0.16 2.86
N VAL A 294 -16.40 -1.22 2.78
CA VAL A 294 -15.07 -1.34 3.37
C VAL A 294 -14.05 -1.39 2.25
N ASN A 295 -12.93 -0.68 2.39
CA ASN A 295 -11.84 -0.67 1.43
C ASN A 295 -10.63 -1.39 2.05
N GLU A 296 -10.08 -2.37 1.34
CA GLU A 296 -8.92 -3.14 1.78
C GLU A 296 -7.84 -3.10 0.69
N LEU A 297 -6.57 -2.94 1.09
CA LEU A 297 -5.45 -3.14 0.18
C LEU A 297 -5.44 -4.60 -0.26
N TYR A 298 -5.33 -4.84 -1.57
CA TYR A 298 -5.59 -6.14 -2.18
C TYR A 298 -4.48 -6.61 -3.13
N GLY A 299 -3.46 -5.77 -3.36
CA GLY A 299 -2.33 -6.09 -4.23
C GLY A 299 -1.73 -4.84 -4.88
N SER A 300 -1.00 -5.04 -5.97
CA SER A 300 -0.40 -3.97 -6.75
C SER A 300 -0.58 -4.15 -8.26
N ILE A 301 -0.50 -3.01 -8.96
CA ILE A 301 -0.46 -2.95 -10.41
C ILE A 301 0.71 -2.04 -10.84
N VAL A 302 1.55 -2.55 -11.73
CA VAL A 302 2.47 -1.73 -12.52
C VAL A 302 1.86 -1.52 -13.90
N LEU A 303 1.64 -0.25 -14.26
CA LEU A 303 1.33 0.13 -15.62
C LEU A 303 2.62 0.48 -16.35
N GLN A 304 2.89 -0.20 -17.46
CA GLN A 304 3.99 0.16 -18.36
C GLN A 304 3.41 0.55 -19.71
N PHE A 305 3.63 1.78 -20.17
CA PHE A 305 3.18 2.20 -21.51
C PHE A 305 4.32 2.13 -22.51
N GLU A 306 4.10 1.46 -23.64
CA GLU A 306 5.06 1.49 -24.75
C GLU A 306 4.90 2.73 -25.62
N ASN A 307 3.65 3.19 -25.77
CA ASN A 307 3.28 4.39 -26.52
C ASN A 307 1.83 4.82 -26.21
N CYS A 308 1.32 5.80 -26.93
CA CYS A 308 -0.03 6.31 -26.74
C CYS A 308 -1.18 5.32 -27.06
N ASN A 309 -0.92 4.17 -27.68
CA ASN A 309 -1.95 3.19 -28.06
C ASN A 309 -1.80 1.83 -27.38
N ALA A 310 -0.67 1.58 -26.71
CA ALA A 310 -0.34 0.28 -26.14
C ALA A 310 0.37 0.44 -24.79
N GLY A 311 0.03 -0.47 -23.88
CA GLY A 311 0.73 -0.66 -22.62
C GLY A 311 0.57 -2.08 -22.13
N THR A 312 1.08 -2.34 -20.94
CA THR A 312 0.93 -3.58 -20.21
C THR A 312 0.54 -3.27 -18.77
N VAL A 313 -0.48 -3.97 -18.27
CA VAL A 313 -0.87 -3.99 -16.85
C VAL A 313 -0.25 -5.22 -16.23
N ILE A 314 0.74 -5.05 -15.37
CA ILE A 314 1.35 -6.15 -14.60
C ILE A 314 0.70 -6.10 -13.22
N PHE A 315 0.12 -7.20 -12.76
CA PHE A 315 -0.60 -7.25 -11.49
C PHE A 315 -0.04 -8.35 -10.58
N ASP A 316 -0.11 -8.09 -9.27
CA ASP A 316 0.13 -9.05 -8.21
C ASP A 316 -1.02 -8.96 -7.20
N LEU A 317 -1.76 -10.06 -7.06
CA LEU A 317 -2.90 -10.23 -6.14
C LEU A 317 -2.59 -11.42 -5.20
N PRO A 318 -1.87 -11.17 -4.09
CA PRO A 318 -1.32 -12.22 -3.22
C PRO A 318 -2.39 -13.06 -2.54
N ASP A 319 -3.50 -12.45 -2.13
CA ASP A 319 -4.60 -13.08 -1.40
C ASP A 319 -5.23 -14.26 -2.18
N ILE A 320 -5.06 -14.26 -3.51
CA ILE A 320 -5.52 -15.34 -4.40
C ILE A 320 -4.36 -16.02 -5.14
N GLY A 321 -3.11 -15.69 -4.81
CA GLY A 321 -1.90 -16.24 -5.42
C GLY A 321 -1.83 -16.01 -6.93
N ARG A 322 -2.27 -14.84 -7.42
CA ARG A 322 -2.31 -14.53 -8.85
C ARG A 322 -1.38 -13.37 -9.19
N VAL A 323 -0.38 -13.68 -10.01
CA VAL A 323 0.49 -12.71 -10.67
C VAL A 323 0.32 -12.86 -12.17
N GLY A 324 0.33 -11.75 -12.90
CA GLY A 324 0.21 -11.80 -14.35
C GLY A 324 0.49 -10.47 -15.05
N ALA A 325 0.50 -10.52 -16.37
CA ALA A 325 0.63 -9.35 -17.22
C ALA A 325 -0.46 -9.39 -18.30
N ILE A 326 -1.14 -8.26 -18.50
CA ILE A 326 -2.23 -8.08 -19.45
C ILE A 326 -1.79 -7.01 -20.45
N PRO A 327 -1.52 -7.37 -21.71
CA PRO A 327 -1.29 -6.37 -22.73
C PRO A 327 -2.59 -5.60 -22.98
N ILE A 328 -2.51 -4.27 -22.99
CA ILE A 328 -3.66 -3.40 -23.18
C ILE A 328 -3.48 -2.51 -24.39
N GLN A 329 -4.58 -2.27 -25.09
CA GLN A 329 -4.70 -1.25 -26.10
C GLN A 329 -5.92 -0.38 -25.83
N ARG A 330 -5.95 0.82 -26.39
CA ARG A 330 -7.13 1.68 -26.28
C ARG A 330 -8.34 1.06 -26.96
N ILE A 331 -9.51 1.33 -26.38
CA ILE A 331 -10.78 1.06 -27.06
C ILE A 331 -10.99 2.05 -28.22
N ALA A 332 -10.64 3.32 -28.03
CA ALA A 332 -10.81 4.38 -29.02
C ALA A 332 -9.49 5.13 -29.30
N PRO A 333 -9.19 5.47 -30.58
CA PRO A 333 -7.92 6.10 -30.95
C PRO A 333 -7.95 7.65 -30.90
N ASP A 334 -9.09 8.27 -30.61
CA ASP A 334 -9.30 9.72 -30.72
C ASP A 334 -8.41 10.56 -29.79
N HIS A 335 -8.02 10.01 -28.64
CA HIS A 335 -7.11 10.66 -27.70
C HIS A 335 -5.61 10.39 -27.99
N ALA A 336 -5.30 9.44 -28.89
CA ALA A 336 -3.92 9.04 -29.15
C ALA A 336 -3.08 10.18 -29.76
N ALA A 337 -3.65 10.97 -30.66
CA ALA A 337 -2.96 12.11 -31.27
C ALA A 337 -2.63 13.20 -30.25
N HIS A 338 -3.52 13.44 -29.28
CA HIS A 338 -3.27 14.40 -28.21
C HIS A 338 -2.17 13.92 -27.26
N CYS A 339 -2.20 12.64 -26.88
CA CYS A 339 -1.13 12.01 -26.10
C CYS A 339 0.24 12.14 -26.78
N GLN A 340 0.31 11.96 -28.11
CA GLN A 340 1.55 12.10 -28.87
C GLN A 340 2.08 13.55 -28.82
N GLN A 341 1.21 14.54 -29.03
CA GLN A 341 1.59 15.95 -28.96
C GLN A 341 2.13 16.35 -27.58
N LEU A 342 1.52 15.84 -26.50
CA LEU A 342 2.00 16.08 -25.15
C LEU A 342 3.39 15.45 -24.93
N ASN A 343 3.61 14.23 -25.43
CA ASN A 343 4.90 13.57 -25.30
C ASN A 343 6.03 14.30 -26.07
N GLU A 344 5.71 14.84 -27.25
CA GLU A 344 6.65 15.65 -28.04
C GLU A 344 7.00 16.98 -27.35
N ALA A 345 6.05 17.59 -26.63
CA ALA A 345 6.26 18.86 -25.92
C ALA A 345 7.09 18.73 -24.63
N SER A 346 7.20 17.51 -24.08
CA SER A 346 7.96 17.22 -22.85
C SER A 346 9.43 16.85 -23.10
N ARG A 347 9.88 16.83 -24.36
CA ARG A 347 11.27 16.54 -24.76
C ARG A 347 12.09 17.81 -24.95
#